data_AF-A0A2P4XHH8-F1
#
_entry.id   AF-A0A2P4XHH8-F1
#
_cell.length_a   1.000
_cell.length_b   1.000
_cell.length_c   1.000
_cell.angle_alpha   90.00
_cell.angle_beta   90.00
_cell.angle_gamma   90.00
#
_symmetry.space_group_name_H-M   'P 1'
#
loop_
_entity.id
_entity.type
_entity.pdbx_description
1 polymer ?
#
loop_
_entity_poly.entity_id
_entity_poly.type
_entity_poly.pdbx_seq_one_letter_code
_entity_poly.pdbx_strand_id
1 'polypeptide(L)'
;MWTKVMGWGETSWPNGPDSYELRGVGLEVWDNQDCAPLLAVDDTMVCTGGVAGKDSCTTDTGSPLIKEKGRGDSDDILIGLHCATE
;
A
#
# COMPACT_ATOMS: atom_id res chain seq x y z
N MET A 1 -3.06 -8.18 -9.14
CA MET A 1 -3.96 -7.06 -9.56
C MET A 1 -3.34 -5.73 -9.16
N TRP A 2 -3.18 -4.77 -10.08
CA TRP A 2 -2.60 -3.46 -9.72
C TRP A 2 -3.56 -2.57 -8.94
N THR A 3 -3.02 -1.95 -7.90
CA THR A 3 -3.64 -1.03 -6.95
C THR A 3 -2.70 0.13 -6.67
N LYS A 4 -3.17 1.13 -5.92
CA LYS A 4 -2.39 2.31 -5.56
C LYS A 4 -2.60 2.62 -4.09
N VAL A 5 -1.50 2.81 -3.38
CA VAL A 5 -1.50 3.40 -2.03
C VAL A 5 -1.05 4.84 -2.13
N MET A 6 -1.61 5.72 -1.30
CA MET A 6 -1.31 7.15 -1.31
C MET A 6 -1.21 7.70 0.10
N GLY A 7 -0.18 8.50 0.37
CA GLY A 7 0.07 9.04 1.71
C GLY A 7 1.13 10.12 1.73
N TRP A 8 1.41 10.61 2.94
CA TRP A 8 2.40 11.65 3.24
C TRP A 8 3.55 11.12 4.10
N GLY A 9 3.62 9.80 4.31
CA GLY A 9 4.62 9.19 5.16
C GLY A 9 6.03 9.27 4.61
N GLU A 10 6.92 8.51 5.25
CA GLU A 10 8.33 8.49 4.91
C GLU A 10 8.56 8.05 3.44
N THR A 11 9.44 8.77 2.75
CA THR A 11 9.74 8.46 1.34
C THR A 11 10.81 7.38 1.16
N SER A 12 11.42 6.90 2.25
CA SER A 12 12.42 5.83 2.26
C SER A 12 12.64 5.27 3.66
N TRP A 13 12.96 3.98 3.77
CA TRP A 13 13.36 3.32 5.01
C TRP A 13 14.90 3.25 5.12
N PRO A 14 15.53 3.35 6.32
CA PRO A 14 14.91 3.40 7.66
C PRO A 14 14.69 4.78 8.29
N ASN A 15 15.15 5.88 7.68
CA ASN A 15 15.02 7.22 8.26
C ASN A 15 14.81 8.26 7.16
N GLY A 16 13.90 7.99 6.24
CA GLY A 16 13.53 8.93 5.18
C GLY A 16 12.70 10.09 5.74
N PRO A 17 12.72 11.27 5.09
CA PRO A 17 11.83 12.34 5.47
C PRO A 17 10.38 12.01 5.09
N ASP A 18 9.44 12.47 5.91
CA ASP A 18 8.02 12.55 5.56
C ASP A 18 7.84 13.42 4.31
N SER A 19 6.79 13.14 3.54
CA SER A 19 6.46 13.93 2.36
C SER A 19 5.56 15.12 2.70
N TYR A 20 5.95 16.32 2.27
CA TYR A 20 5.09 17.51 2.35
C TYR A 20 3.99 17.56 1.28
N GLU A 21 4.03 16.66 0.31
CA GLU A 21 3.06 16.54 -0.78
C GLU A 21 2.51 15.12 -0.78
N LEU A 22 1.24 14.95 -1.19
CA LEU A 22 0.66 13.62 -1.32
C LEU A 22 1.46 12.82 -2.36
N ARG A 23 1.97 11.67 -1.96
CA ARG A 23 2.64 10.72 -2.85
C ARG A 23 1.73 9.52 -3.06
N GLY A 24 1.99 8.80 -4.15
CA GLY A 24 1.32 7.53 -4.41
C GLY A 24 2.21 6.59 -5.19
N VAL A 25 2.07 5.30 -4.91
CA VAL A 25 2.83 4.23 -5.56
C VAL A 25 1.89 3.10 -5.96
N GLY A 26 2.14 2.55 -7.16
CA GLY A 26 1.42 1.40 -7.66
C GLY A 26 1.97 0.11 -7.06
N LEU A 27 1.10 -0.69 -6.45
CA LEU A 27 1.41 -1.97 -5.82
C LEU A 27 0.56 -3.08 -6.43
N GLU A 28 1.13 -4.26 -6.56
CA GLU A 28 0.40 -5.45 -7.02
C GLU A 28 -0.16 -6.20 -5.81
N VAL A 29 -1.45 -6.55 -5.86
CA VAL A 29 -2.12 -7.45 -4.90
C VAL A 29 -1.74 -8.89 -5.18
N TRP A 30 -1.40 -9.61 -4.11
CA TRP A 30 -1.05 -11.03 -4.07
C TRP A 30 -2.18 -11.85 -3.46
N ASP A 31 -2.22 -13.16 -3.76
CA ASP A 31 -3.06 -14.09 -3.01
C ASP A 31 -2.49 -14.30 -1.60
N ASN A 32 -3.37 -14.41 -0.59
CA ASN A 32 -2.92 -14.59 0.78
C ASN A 32 -2.18 -15.93 0.97
N GLN A 33 -2.49 -16.97 0.18
CA GLN A 33 -1.76 -18.24 0.21
C GLN A 33 -0.31 -18.10 -0.26
N ASP A 34 -0.07 -17.25 -1.27
CA ASP A 34 1.27 -16.99 -1.81
C ASP A 34 2.09 -16.10 -0.86
N CYS A 35 1.42 -15.22 -0.11
CA CYS A 35 2.05 -14.29 0.83
C CYS A 35 2.31 -14.90 2.23
N ALA A 36 1.47 -15.84 2.68
CA ALA A 36 1.54 -16.44 4.01
C ALA A 36 2.91 -17.03 4.42
N PRO A 37 3.75 -17.56 3.51
CA PRO A 37 5.10 -17.99 3.87
C PRO A 37 6.06 -16.85 4.26
N LEU A 38 5.76 -15.61 3.85
CA LEU A 38 6.61 -14.43 4.04
C LEU A 38 6.13 -13.53 5.18
N LEU A 39 4.81 -13.41 5.34
CA LEU A 39 4.16 -12.52 6.30
C LEU A 39 3.02 -13.25 7.03
N ALA A 40 2.79 -12.89 8.30
CA ALA A 40 1.61 -13.34 9.02
C ALA A 40 0.37 -12.61 8.48
N VAL A 41 -0.48 -13.34 7.75
CA VAL A 41 -1.67 -12.81 7.08
C VAL A 41 -2.89 -13.66 7.43
N ASP A 42 -4.01 -13.03 7.73
CA ASP A 42 -5.32 -13.68 7.92
C ASP A 42 -6.33 -13.25 6.83
N ASP A 43 -7.58 -13.69 6.95
CA ASP A 43 -8.64 -13.43 5.98
C ASP A 43 -9.17 -11.98 5.99
N THR A 44 -8.73 -11.16 6.96
CA THR A 44 -9.06 -9.73 7.06
C THR A 44 -7.98 -8.84 6.44
N MET A 45 -6.87 -9.42 6.00
CA MET A 45 -5.70 -8.71 5.46
C MET A 45 -5.55 -8.92 3.95
N VAL A 46 -4.85 -7.98 3.31
CA VAL A 46 -4.45 -8.06 1.90
C VAL A 46 -2.96 -7.82 1.77
N CYS A 47 -2.26 -8.71 1.08
CA CYS A 47 -0.85 -8.52 0.76
C CYS A 47 -0.68 -7.76 -0.56
N THR A 48 0.19 -6.74 -0.55
CA THR A 48 0.56 -6.01 -1.77
C THR A 48 2.05 -5.71 -1.83
N GLY A 49 2.59 -5.49 -3.02
CA GLY A 49 3.99 -5.09 -3.23
C GLY A 49 4.75 -6.04 -4.14
N GLY A 50 6.01 -6.32 -3.79
CA GLY A 50 6.88 -7.25 -4.52
C GLY A 50 7.77 -6.60 -5.59
N VAL A 51 7.70 -5.28 -5.77
CA VAL A 51 8.62 -4.53 -6.65
C VAL A 51 9.63 -3.77 -5.80
N ALA A 52 10.92 -4.04 -5.99
CA ALA A 52 11.98 -3.37 -5.27
C ALA A 52 11.88 -1.83 -5.38
N GLY A 53 11.95 -1.15 -4.24
CA GLY A 53 11.84 0.31 -4.15
C GLY A 53 10.43 0.87 -4.30
N LYS A 54 9.38 0.03 -4.24
CA LYS A 54 7.98 0.46 -4.28
C LYS A 54 7.21 -0.15 -3.11
N ASP A 55 6.90 0.70 -2.14
CA ASP A 55 6.06 0.34 -1.00
C ASP A 55 5.52 1.62 -0.32
N SER A 56 4.52 1.45 0.54
CA SER A 56 4.21 2.36 1.65
C SER A 56 5.28 2.26 2.74
N CYS A 57 5.46 3.30 3.55
CA CYS A 57 6.46 3.31 4.62
C CYS A 57 5.83 3.63 5.99
N THR A 58 6.68 3.87 6.99
CA THR A 58 6.30 4.52 8.24
C THR A 58 5.48 5.77 7.96
N THR A 59 4.62 6.15 8.90
CA THR A 59 3.73 7.33 8.83
C THR A 59 2.66 7.30 7.72
N ASP A 60 2.56 6.23 6.92
CA ASP A 60 1.43 5.98 6.01
C ASP A 60 0.28 5.15 6.65
N THR A 61 0.36 4.83 7.95
CA THR A 61 -0.65 4.00 8.64
C THR A 61 -2.07 4.56 8.47
N GLY A 62 -3.00 3.71 8.03
CA GLY A 62 -4.38 4.08 7.73
C GLY A 62 -4.59 4.67 6.34
N SER A 63 -3.55 4.81 5.52
CA SER A 63 -3.68 5.29 4.14
C SER A 63 -4.49 4.32 3.27
N PRO A 64 -5.23 4.82 2.27
CA PRO A 64 -6.10 3.99 1.45
C PRO A 64 -5.29 3.22 0.39
N LEU A 65 -5.56 1.92 0.29
CA LEU A 65 -5.19 1.10 -0.86
C LEU A 65 -6.39 1.00 -1.80
N ILE A 66 -6.29 1.61 -2.99
CA ILE A 66 -7.40 1.72 -3.94
C ILE A 66 -7.15 0.94 -5.23
N LYS A 67 -8.24 0.51 -5.87
CA LYS A 67 -8.26 0.10 -7.28
C LYS A 67 -8.79 1.23 -8.14
N GLU A 68 -7.90 1.80 -8.95
CA GLU A 68 -8.30 2.74 -10.01
C GLU A 68 -9.12 2.01 -11.09
N LYS A 69 -10.30 2.54 -11.42
CA LYS A 69 -11.25 1.95 -12.40
C LYS A 69 -11.33 2.75 -13.70
N GLY A 70 -11.27 4.08 -13.62
CA GLY A 70 -11.42 4.97 -14.76
C GLY A 70 -10.40 6.11 -14.77
N ARG A 71 -10.76 7.19 -15.46
CA ARG A 71 -10.05 8.47 -15.33
C ARG A 71 -10.75 9.29 -14.24
N GLY A 72 -9.96 9.79 -13.30
CA GLY A 72 -10.50 10.46 -12.11
C GLY A 72 -10.59 9.48 -10.94
N ASP A 73 -11.26 9.91 -9.88
CA ASP A 73 -11.32 9.25 -8.56
C ASP A 73 -12.75 8.84 -8.17
N SER A 74 -13.75 9.17 -8.99
CA SER A 74 -15.17 8.99 -8.65
C SER A 74 -15.65 7.54 -8.67
N ASP A 75 -14.90 6.63 -9.30
CA ASP A 75 -15.21 5.21 -9.42
C ASP A 75 -14.15 4.30 -8.77
N ASP A 76 -13.23 4.89 -8.01
CA ASP A 76 -12.19 4.15 -7.31
C ASP A 76 -12.75 3.33 -6.15
N ILE A 77 -12.23 2.10 -6.01
CA ILE A 77 -12.69 1.16 -4.98
C ILE A 77 -11.65 1.05 -3.89
N LEU A 78 -12.04 1.31 -2.65
CA LEU A 78 -11.21 1.03 -1.47
C LEU A 78 -11.10 -0.50 -1.28
N ILE A 79 -9.88 -1.02 -1.31
CA ILE A 79 -9.59 -2.44 -1.08
C ILE A 79 -9.18 -2.68 0.36
N GLY A 80 -8.38 -1.78 0.93
CA GLY A 80 -7.85 -1.94 2.28
C GLY A 80 -7.21 -0.66 2.78
N LEU A 81 -6.69 -0.73 4.00
CA LEU A 81 -5.94 0.34 4.64
C LEU A 81 -4.53 -0.17 4.90
N HIS A 82 -3.52 0.66 4.63
CA HIS A 82 -2.16 0.34 5.02
C HIS A 82 -2.07 0.17 6.54
N CYS A 83 -1.46 -0.91 6.98
CA CYS A 83 -1.18 -1.19 8.37
C CYS A 83 0.33 -1.23 8.54
N ALA A 84 0.90 -0.33 9.35
CA ALA A 84 2.28 -0.46 9.77
C ALA A 84 2.37 -1.55 10.84
N THR A 85 3.25 -2.53 10.64
CA THR A 85 3.74 -3.36 11.73
C THR A 85 4.86 -2.61 12.42
N GLU A 86 4.69 -2.26 13.70
CA GLU A 86 5.78 -1.72 14.54
C GLU A 86 7.00 -2.65 14.59
#